data_AF-A0AAP6JE45-F1
#
_entry.id   AF-A0AAP6JE45-F1
#
_cell.length_a   1.000
_cell.length_b   1.000
_cell.length_c   1.000
_cell.angle_alpha   90.00
_cell.angle_beta   90.00
_cell.angle_gamma   90.00
#
_symmetry.space_group_name_H-M   'P 1'
#
loop_
_entity.id
_entity.type
_entity.pdbx_description
1 polymer ?
#
loop_
_entity_poly.entity_id
_entity_poly.type
_entity_poly.pdbx_seq_one_letter_code
_entity_poly.pdbx_strand_id
1 'polypeptide(L)'
;MRPQENYHVCGGIAVRTEDCVFKFAVQRHLAAGPFDQEDKNYMRRLVPHIQRAVNMGQLLRLTRQQVNAAEHTLNALSVGVVLLDGEHRIVHKNDKAEEILQQRHGLMADTGHIRVTHPRDRKRFRGMLETVKNRIALSQPPTPEAILLQHEAGRPHILVVATPARPGPMGLEGPWPDVQTVWLLSNLADAGLVNRDILMSLYGLTAAEARLACALAQGHELSELSDHWQLSRETLRSHLKRVLTKSGTGRQSELIRLLTGKPWNISASPSDSTS
;
A
#
# COMPACT_ATOMS: atom_id res chain seq x y z
N MET A 1 27.48 4.57 36.94
CA MET A 1 26.64 5.77 37.19
C MET A 1 26.84 6.16 38.65
N ARG A 2 27.31 7.38 38.95
CA ARG A 2 27.38 7.87 40.34
C ARG A 2 26.11 8.70 40.62
N PRO A 3 25.41 8.51 41.75
CA PRO A 3 24.27 9.36 42.11
C PRO A 3 24.76 10.81 42.28
N GLN A 4 24.09 11.76 41.64
CA GLN A 4 24.30 13.18 41.95
C GLN A 4 23.42 13.53 43.14
N GLU A 5 23.97 13.41 44.33
CA GLU A 5 23.35 13.89 45.56
C GLU A 5 23.52 15.41 45.58
N ASN A 6 22.40 16.17 45.70
CA ASN A 6 22.30 17.62 46.02
C ASN A 6 21.44 18.50 45.08
N TYR A 7 20.17 18.14 44.86
CA TYR A 7 19.21 19.02 44.18
C TYR A 7 17.87 19.10 44.93
N HIS A 8 17.28 20.30 44.94
CA HIS A 8 15.84 20.45 45.16
C HIS A 8 15.10 20.11 43.87
N VAL A 9 13.96 19.43 43.99
CA VAL A 9 13.11 19.06 42.85
C VAL A 9 11.70 19.61 43.07
N CYS A 10 11.17 20.31 42.06
CA CYS A 10 9.77 20.68 41.98
C CYS A 10 9.19 20.13 40.69
N GLY A 11 8.12 19.37 40.78
CA GLY A 11 7.57 18.67 39.63
C GLY A 11 6.25 18.01 39.97
N GLY A 12 5.62 17.47 38.94
CA GLY A 12 4.33 16.84 39.06
C GLY A 12 3.99 15.97 37.87
N ILE A 13 2.80 15.40 37.93
CA ILE A 13 2.21 14.71 36.79
C ILE A 13 1.56 15.78 35.92
N ALA A 14 2.05 15.94 34.70
CA ALA A 14 1.42 16.80 33.71
C ALA A 14 0.17 16.08 33.17
N VAL A 15 0.32 14.86 32.66
CA VAL A 15 -0.78 14.09 32.06
C VAL A 15 -0.75 12.66 32.59
N ARG A 16 -1.94 12.11 32.83
CA ARG A 16 -2.14 10.70 33.15
C ARG A 16 -3.28 10.18 32.27
N THR A 17 -2.96 9.21 31.43
CA THR A 17 -3.93 8.41 30.66
C THR A 17 -3.87 6.96 31.17
N GLU A 18 -4.72 6.08 30.66
CA GLU A 18 -4.66 4.64 30.96
C GLU A 18 -3.31 4.04 30.51
N ASP A 19 -2.80 4.46 29.35
CA ASP A 19 -1.57 3.91 28.75
C ASP A 19 -0.27 4.63 29.14
N CYS A 20 -0.32 5.84 29.73
CA CYS A 20 0.87 6.65 29.92
C CYS A 20 0.77 7.67 31.06
N VAL A 21 1.90 7.95 31.74
CA VAL A 21 2.03 9.03 32.73
C VAL A 21 3.20 9.93 32.33
N PHE A 22 2.88 11.18 31.98
CA PHE A 22 3.88 12.21 31.72
C PHE A 22 4.18 12.99 33.00
N LYS A 23 5.42 12.87 33.47
CA LYS A 23 5.94 13.62 34.61
C LYS A 23 6.90 14.69 34.11
N PHE A 24 6.89 15.83 34.78
CA PHE A 24 7.88 16.88 34.57
C PHE A 24 8.51 17.22 35.93
N ALA A 25 9.78 17.58 35.89
CA ALA A 25 10.52 17.99 37.07
C ALA A 25 11.51 19.08 36.68
N VAL A 26 11.58 20.12 37.50
CA VAL A 26 12.63 21.13 37.47
C VAL A 26 13.53 20.86 38.66
N GLN A 27 14.82 20.92 38.42
CA GLN A 27 15.85 20.66 39.42
C GLN A 27 16.69 21.92 39.60
N ARG A 28 17.04 22.25 40.85
CA ARG A 28 18.00 23.32 41.16
C ARG A 28 18.93 22.90 42.29
N HIS A 29 20.16 23.42 42.29
CA HIS A 29 21.19 23.06 43.26
C HIS A 29 20.76 23.46 44.69
N LEU A 30 21.19 22.70 45.71
CA LEU A 30 20.84 22.98 47.13
C LEU A 30 21.19 24.41 47.58
N ALA A 31 22.29 24.97 47.07
CA ALA A 31 22.71 26.33 47.40
C ALA A 31 21.69 27.42 46.97
N ALA A 32 20.77 27.12 46.06
CA ALA A 32 19.70 28.03 45.65
C ALA A 32 18.47 27.98 46.58
N GLY A 33 18.49 27.14 47.63
CA GLY A 33 17.41 26.98 48.60
C GLY A 33 16.20 26.21 48.05
N PRO A 34 15.22 25.84 48.91
CA PRO A 34 14.05 25.06 48.53
C PRO A 34 13.02 25.89 47.74
N PHE A 35 12.28 25.24 46.83
CA PHE A 35 11.24 25.92 46.05
C PHE A 35 10.15 26.52 46.93
N ASP A 36 9.95 27.83 46.80
CA ASP A 36 9.00 28.60 47.61
C ASP A 36 7.59 28.63 47.01
N GLN A 37 6.71 29.50 47.53
CA GLN A 37 5.33 29.59 47.07
C GLN A 37 5.20 30.30 45.71
N GLU A 38 6.11 31.22 45.39
CA GLU A 38 6.15 31.93 44.11
C GLU A 38 6.59 30.97 43.00
N ASP A 39 7.63 30.18 43.25
CA ASP A 39 8.09 29.08 42.40
C ASP A 39 6.93 28.11 42.08
N LYS A 40 6.20 27.67 43.11
CA LYS A 40 5.05 26.76 42.95
C LYS A 40 3.93 27.40 42.14
N ASN A 41 3.67 28.69 42.33
CA ASN A 41 2.66 29.42 41.56
C ASN A 41 3.06 29.57 40.09
N TYR A 42 4.34 29.80 39.80
CA TYR A 42 4.88 29.79 38.45
C TYR A 42 4.72 28.41 37.80
N MET A 43 5.07 27.35 38.51
CA MET A 43 4.90 25.97 38.03
C MET A 43 3.44 25.62 37.76
N ARG A 44 2.50 26.05 38.62
CA ARG A 44 1.06 25.88 38.39
C ARG A 44 0.58 26.57 37.12
N ARG A 45 1.16 27.72 36.76
CA ARG A 45 0.86 28.42 35.50
C ARG A 45 1.47 27.70 34.29
N LEU A 46 2.58 27.00 34.46
CA LEU A 46 3.26 26.26 33.40
C LEU A 46 2.59 24.91 33.08
N VAL A 47 2.05 24.22 34.10
CA VAL A 47 1.42 22.90 33.98
C VAL A 47 0.38 22.81 32.83
N PRO A 48 -0.57 23.75 32.66
CA PRO A 48 -1.53 23.72 31.57
C PRO A 48 -0.89 23.75 30.18
N HIS A 49 0.24 24.45 30.02
CA HIS A 49 0.97 24.50 28.75
C HIS A 49 1.69 23.18 28.46
N ILE A 50 2.28 22.56 29.50
CA ILE A 50 2.89 21.23 29.39
C ILE A 50 1.83 20.19 29.04
N GLN A 51 0.67 20.23 29.70
CA GLN A 51 -0.48 19.39 29.40
C GLN A 51 -0.93 19.51 27.95
N ARG A 52 -1.09 20.75 27.47
CA ARG A 52 -1.47 21.02 26.08
C ARG A 52 -0.43 20.47 25.08
N ALA A 53 0.86 20.67 25.35
CA ALA A 53 1.94 20.17 24.51
C ALA A 53 1.95 18.62 24.46
N VAL A 54 1.78 17.96 25.61
CA VAL A 54 1.71 16.50 25.69
C VAL A 54 0.49 15.96 24.95
N ASN A 55 -0.70 16.53 25.16
CA ASN A 55 -1.92 16.10 24.49
C ASN A 55 -1.83 16.27 22.96
N MET A 56 -1.28 17.40 22.50
CA MET A 56 -1.04 17.64 21.08
C MET A 56 -0.02 16.65 20.50
N GLY A 57 1.06 16.36 21.24
CA GLY A 57 2.05 15.35 20.86
C GLY A 57 1.43 13.95 20.74
N GLN A 58 0.54 13.58 21.66
CA GLN A 58 -0.19 12.32 21.60
C GLN A 58 -1.13 12.25 20.40
N LEU A 59 -1.90 13.30 20.12
CA LEU A 59 -2.78 13.36 18.96
C LEU A 59 -1.98 13.22 17.65
N LEU A 60 -0.89 13.99 17.51
CA LEU A 60 0.00 13.90 16.35
C LEU A 60 0.61 12.51 16.19
N ARG A 61 0.97 11.85 17.30
CA ARG A 61 1.48 10.47 17.28
C ARG A 61 0.44 9.49 16.75
N LEU A 62 -0.81 9.57 17.24
CA LEU A 62 -1.90 8.69 16.78
C LEU A 62 -2.18 8.90 15.29
N THR A 63 -2.25 10.16 14.83
CA THR A 63 -2.43 10.46 13.40
C THR A 63 -1.27 9.91 12.57
N ARG A 64 -0.01 10.09 12.99
CA ARG A 64 1.16 9.50 12.31
C ARG A 64 1.13 7.98 12.27
N GLN A 65 0.67 7.33 13.34
CA GLN A 65 0.53 5.87 13.38
C GLN A 65 -0.50 5.38 12.36
N GLN A 66 -1.63 6.09 12.21
CA GLN A 66 -2.63 5.77 11.19
C GLN A 66 -2.09 5.93 9.76
N VAL A 67 -1.38 7.03 9.48
CA VAL A 67 -0.71 7.25 8.18
C VAL A 67 0.27 6.11 7.90
N ASN A 68 1.16 5.81 8.84
CA ASN A 68 2.14 4.74 8.68
C ASN A 68 1.46 3.39 8.44
N ALA A 69 0.41 3.04 9.20
CA ALA A 69 -0.31 1.79 9.01
C ALA A 69 -0.97 1.69 7.63
N ALA A 70 -1.54 2.79 7.12
CA ALA A 70 -2.10 2.86 5.78
C ALA A 70 -1.01 2.66 4.70
N GLU A 71 0.13 3.34 4.83
CA GLU A 71 1.27 3.17 3.92
C GLU A 71 1.80 1.74 3.91
N HIS A 72 1.99 1.13 5.08
CA HIS A 72 2.44 -0.27 5.18
C HIS A 72 1.43 -1.22 4.52
N THR A 73 0.13 -0.95 4.66
CA THR A 73 -0.93 -1.73 4.01
C THR A 73 -0.87 -1.60 2.49
N LEU A 74 -0.70 -0.38 1.97
CA LEU A 74 -0.55 -0.15 0.53
C LEU A 74 0.73 -0.80 -0.03
N ASN A 75 1.83 -0.76 0.71
CA ASN A 75 3.10 -1.39 0.31
C ASN A 75 3.05 -2.92 0.34
N ALA A 76 2.15 -3.52 1.12
CA ALA A 76 1.92 -4.97 1.12
C ALA A 76 1.18 -5.46 -0.13
N LEU A 77 0.59 -4.57 -0.94
CA LEU A 77 -0.13 -4.94 -2.15
C LEU A 77 0.84 -5.24 -3.31
N SER A 78 0.53 -6.29 -4.07
CA SER A 78 1.26 -6.63 -5.31
C SER A 78 0.88 -5.75 -6.51
N VAL A 79 0.05 -4.73 -6.31
CA VAL A 79 -0.40 -3.77 -7.33
C VAL A 79 0.15 -2.40 -7.00
N GLY A 80 0.56 -1.65 -8.02
CA GLY A 80 0.94 -0.26 -7.83
C GLY A 80 -0.28 0.59 -7.50
N VAL A 81 -0.22 1.38 -6.43
CA VAL A 81 -1.28 2.32 -6.06
C VAL A 81 -0.73 3.73 -6.19
N VAL A 82 -1.44 4.60 -6.93
CA VAL A 82 -1.15 6.03 -6.98
C VAL A 82 -2.40 6.80 -6.58
N LEU A 83 -2.23 7.70 -5.61
CA LEU A 83 -3.26 8.61 -5.15
C LEU A 83 -3.03 9.98 -5.77
N LEU A 84 -4.08 10.54 -6.37
CA LEU A 84 -4.02 11.77 -7.15
C LEU A 84 -4.99 12.82 -6.63
N ASP A 85 -4.58 14.09 -6.67
CA ASP A 85 -5.44 15.24 -6.39
C ASP A 85 -6.35 15.58 -7.59
N GLY A 86 -7.18 16.62 -7.44
CA GLY A 86 -8.07 17.10 -8.51
C GLY A 86 -7.36 17.61 -9.78
N GLU A 87 -6.06 17.91 -9.69
CA GLU A 87 -5.22 18.29 -10.82
C GLU A 87 -4.39 17.12 -11.38
N HIS A 88 -4.67 15.90 -10.93
CA HIS A 88 -3.90 14.70 -11.25
C HIS A 88 -2.41 14.81 -10.88
N ARG A 89 -2.10 15.49 -9.79
CA ARG A 89 -0.78 15.44 -9.16
C ARG A 89 -0.73 14.28 -8.18
N ILE A 90 0.43 13.64 -8.10
CA ILE A 90 0.71 12.55 -7.17
C ILE A 90 0.72 13.10 -5.75
N VAL A 91 -0.29 12.71 -4.97
CA VAL A 91 -0.36 12.93 -3.52
C VAL A 91 0.46 11.86 -2.81
N HIS A 92 0.34 10.61 -3.26
CA HIS A 92 1.06 9.46 -2.71
C HIS A 92 1.18 8.33 -3.75
N LYS A 93 2.17 7.47 -3.57
CA LYS A 93 2.34 6.23 -4.33
C LYS A 93 3.01 5.18 -3.43
N ASN A 94 2.59 3.93 -3.57
CA ASN A 94 3.23 2.81 -2.87
C ASN A 94 4.52 2.39 -3.58
N ASP A 95 5.31 1.54 -2.93
CA ASP A 95 6.60 1.06 -3.45
C ASP A 95 6.45 0.36 -4.82
N LYS A 96 5.34 -0.39 -5.01
CA LYS A 96 5.09 -1.07 -6.29
C LYS A 96 4.80 -0.10 -7.43
N ALA A 97 4.07 1.00 -7.17
CA ALA A 97 3.85 2.05 -8.16
C ALA A 97 5.15 2.79 -8.48
N GLU A 98 5.98 3.07 -7.48
CA GLU A 98 7.33 3.64 -7.68
C GLU A 98 8.14 2.77 -8.64
N GLU A 99 8.22 1.46 -8.38
CA GLU A 99 8.92 0.48 -9.22
C GLU A 99 8.43 0.53 -10.68
N ILE A 100 7.11 0.47 -10.89
CA ILE A 100 6.50 0.51 -12.24
C ILE A 100 6.84 1.82 -12.96
N LEU A 101 6.75 2.97 -12.26
CA LEU A 101 7.03 4.29 -12.85
C LEU A 101 8.52 4.50 -13.16
N GLN A 102 9.42 3.91 -12.36
CA GLN A 102 10.87 3.97 -12.58
C GLN A 102 11.33 3.16 -13.79
N GLN A 103 10.65 2.04 -14.08
CA GLN A 103 10.92 1.24 -15.26
C GLN A 103 10.61 1.97 -16.58
N ARG A 104 9.76 3.01 -16.54
CA ARG A 104 9.37 3.83 -17.71
C ARG A 104 8.72 3.03 -18.84
N HIS A 105 8.12 1.90 -18.49
CA HIS A 105 7.42 0.99 -19.39
C HIS A 105 6.01 1.55 -19.68
N GLY A 106 5.88 2.46 -20.64
CA GLY A 106 4.60 3.06 -21.03
C GLY A 106 4.10 4.19 -20.12
N LEU A 107 4.57 4.26 -18.86
CA LEU A 107 4.26 5.29 -17.87
C LEU A 107 5.52 5.82 -17.18
N MET A 108 5.51 7.09 -16.82
CA MET A 108 6.53 7.71 -15.97
C MET A 108 5.92 8.79 -15.08
N ALA A 109 6.57 9.05 -13.95
CA ALA A 109 6.32 10.26 -13.17
C ALA A 109 7.23 11.40 -13.68
N ASP A 110 6.64 12.56 -13.91
CA ASP A 110 7.33 13.77 -14.37
C ASP A 110 6.75 14.98 -13.62
N THR A 111 7.60 15.73 -12.92
CA THR A 111 7.23 16.93 -12.16
C THR A 111 5.95 16.78 -11.29
N GLY A 112 5.76 15.61 -10.68
CA GLY A 112 4.61 15.31 -9.83
C GLY A 112 3.35 14.83 -10.57
N HIS A 113 3.40 14.70 -11.90
CA HIS A 113 2.31 14.16 -12.73
C HIS A 113 2.68 12.82 -13.35
N ILE A 114 1.68 12.00 -13.68
CA ILE A 114 1.91 10.79 -14.48
C ILE A 114 1.77 11.12 -15.96
N ARG A 115 2.75 10.67 -16.75
CA ARG A 115 2.77 10.80 -18.21
C ARG A 115 2.92 9.45 -18.88
N VAL A 116 2.26 9.29 -20.02
CA VAL A 116 2.53 8.17 -20.92
C VAL A 116 3.79 8.43 -21.74
N THR A 117 4.64 7.43 -21.89
CA THR A 117 5.89 7.57 -22.65
C THR A 117 5.65 7.45 -24.15
N HIS A 118 4.73 6.56 -24.57
CA HIS A 118 4.49 6.29 -25.98
C HIS A 118 3.48 7.28 -26.61
N PRO A 119 3.79 7.91 -27.77
CA PRO A 119 2.88 8.85 -28.44
C PRO A 119 1.49 8.29 -28.80
N ARG A 120 1.38 6.99 -29.08
CA ARG A 120 0.12 6.33 -29.48
C ARG A 120 -0.92 6.32 -28.36
N ASP A 121 -0.47 6.26 -27.11
CA ASP A 121 -1.35 6.18 -25.95
C ASP A 121 -1.81 7.57 -25.46
N ARG A 122 -1.15 8.67 -25.88
CA ARG A 122 -1.43 10.03 -25.40
C ARG A 122 -2.89 10.45 -25.53
N LYS A 123 -3.51 10.19 -26.69
CA LYS A 123 -4.91 10.58 -26.94
C LYS A 123 -5.89 9.78 -26.07
N ARG A 124 -5.69 8.46 -25.98
CA ARG A 124 -6.54 7.56 -25.16
C ARG A 124 -6.39 7.87 -23.68
N PHE A 125 -5.16 8.07 -23.23
CA PHE A 125 -4.85 8.42 -21.85
C PHE A 125 -5.49 9.75 -21.46
N ARG A 126 -5.34 10.80 -22.30
CA ARG A 126 -6.01 12.08 -22.05
C ARG A 126 -7.54 11.95 -21.98
N GLY A 127 -8.14 11.19 -22.89
CA GLY A 127 -9.58 10.94 -22.87
C GLY A 127 -10.04 10.24 -21.58
N MET A 128 -9.27 9.26 -21.09
CA MET A 128 -9.51 8.62 -19.80
C MET A 128 -9.49 9.62 -18.64
N LEU A 129 -8.47 10.49 -18.59
CA LEU A 129 -8.34 11.54 -17.56
C LEU A 129 -9.52 12.51 -17.58
N GLU A 130 -9.95 12.93 -18.77
CA GLU A 130 -11.10 13.82 -18.96
C GLU A 130 -12.40 13.15 -18.48
N THR A 131 -12.61 11.88 -18.80
CA THR A 131 -13.78 11.10 -18.32
C THR A 131 -13.82 11.03 -16.80
N VAL A 132 -12.69 10.70 -16.16
CA VAL A 132 -12.59 10.63 -14.69
C VAL A 132 -12.86 11.99 -14.05
N LYS A 133 -12.25 13.06 -14.58
CA LYS A 133 -12.50 14.44 -14.11
C LYS A 133 -13.98 14.83 -14.24
N ASN A 134 -14.60 14.54 -15.36
CA ASN A 134 -16.01 14.85 -15.59
C ASN A 134 -16.93 14.10 -14.63
N ARG A 135 -16.62 12.83 -14.31
CA ARG A 135 -17.38 12.04 -13.32
C ARG A 135 -17.31 12.64 -11.93
N ILE A 136 -16.13 13.09 -11.51
CA ILE A 136 -15.91 13.75 -10.23
C ILE A 136 -16.70 15.07 -10.19
N ALA A 137 -16.55 15.91 -11.21
CA ALA A 137 -17.22 17.20 -11.31
C ALA A 137 -18.75 17.08 -11.28
N LEU A 138 -19.31 16.06 -11.94
CA LEU A 138 -20.75 15.79 -12.00
C LEU A 138 -21.27 14.95 -10.83
N SER A 139 -20.44 14.63 -9.83
CA SER A 139 -20.80 13.76 -8.70
C SER A 139 -21.46 12.44 -9.13
N GLN A 140 -20.98 11.84 -10.22
CA GLN A 140 -21.46 10.55 -10.72
C GLN A 140 -20.94 9.39 -9.87
N PRO A 141 -21.59 8.20 -9.91
CA PRO A 141 -21.10 7.01 -9.24
C PRO A 141 -19.63 6.71 -9.60
N PRO A 142 -18.79 6.27 -8.64
CA PRO A 142 -17.36 6.05 -8.83
C PRO A 142 -17.11 4.82 -9.71
N THR A 143 -17.28 5.01 -11.01
CA THR A 143 -17.09 3.99 -12.04
C THR A 143 -15.64 4.03 -12.51
N PRO A 144 -14.91 2.90 -12.43
CA PRO A 144 -13.53 2.85 -12.89
C PRO A 144 -13.42 3.04 -14.41
N GLU A 145 -12.35 3.70 -14.84
CA GLU A 145 -11.89 3.72 -16.21
C GLU A 145 -10.60 2.91 -16.34
N ALA A 146 -10.42 2.20 -17.45
CA ALA A 146 -9.24 1.37 -17.65
C ALA A 146 -8.57 1.64 -19.00
N ILE A 147 -7.25 1.71 -18.99
CA ILE A 147 -6.43 1.78 -20.20
C ILE A 147 -5.28 0.77 -20.13
N LEU A 148 -5.06 0.09 -21.24
CA LEU A 148 -3.92 -0.78 -21.45
C LEU A 148 -2.87 -0.01 -22.27
N LEU A 149 -1.69 0.19 -21.70
CA LEU A 149 -0.59 0.97 -22.26
C LEU A 149 0.49 0.05 -22.85
N GLN A 150 1.02 0.44 -24.01
CA GLN A 150 2.00 -0.38 -24.73
C GLN A 150 3.43 -0.15 -24.25
N HIS A 151 4.24 -1.20 -24.35
CA HIS A 151 5.69 -1.17 -24.16
C HIS A 151 6.42 -1.16 -25.52
N GLU A 152 7.55 -0.46 -25.64
CA GLU A 152 8.36 -0.33 -26.87
C GLU A 152 9.11 -1.62 -27.33
N ALA A 153 8.73 -2.81 -26.88
CA ALA A 153 9.50 -4.03 -27.21
C ALA A 153 8.67 -5.32 -27.27
N GLY A 154 7.37 -5.24 -27.56
CA GLY A 154 6.49 -6.42 -27.61
C GLY A 154 6.33 -7.15 -26.27
N ARG A 155 6.75 -6.50 -25.17
CA ARG A 155 6.71 -6.97 -23.79
C ARG A 155 5.45 -6.47 -23.07
N PRO A 156 5.07 -7.07 -21.93
CA PRO A 156 3.73 -6.93 -21.37
C PRO A 156 3.34 -5.49 -21.07
N HIS A 157 2.04 -5.26 -21.23
CA HIS A 157 1.40 -3.96 -21.15
C HIS A 157 1.18 -3.57 -19.69
N ILE A 158 1.17 -2.26 -19.41
CA ILE A 158 0.71 -1.74 -18.12
C ILE A 158 -0.78 -1.51 -18.20
N LEU A 159 -1.53 -2.19 -17.33
CA LEU A 159 -2.95 -1.89 -17.09
C LEU A 159 -3.03 -0.79 -16.04
N VAL A 160 -3.68 0.31 -16.41
CA VAL A 160 -4.06 1.38 -15.49
C VAL A 160 -5.56 1.32 -15.29
N VAL A 161 -5.99 1.26 -14.04
CA VAL A 161 -7.39 1.42 -13.65
C VAL A 161 -7.50 2.67 -12.80
N ALA A 162 -8.19 3.69 -13.31
CA ALA A 162 -8.43 4.96 -12.65
C ALA A 162 -9.84 4.98 -12.05
N THR A 163 -9.94 5.04 -10.73
CA THR A 163 -11.22 5.07 -10.01
C THR A 163 -11.41 6.45 -9.38
N PRO A 164 -12.51 7.16 -9.69
CA PRO A 164 -12.89 8.37 -8.97
C PRO A 164 -12.97 8.11 -7.46
N ALA A 165 -12.34 8.97 -6.67
CA ALA A 165 -12.46 8.99 -5.23
C ALA A 165 -13.12 10.30 -4.80
N ARG A 166 -13.97 10.24 -3.79
CA ARG A 166 -14.59 11.44 -3.22
C ARG A 166 -13.91 11.74 -1.88
N PRO A 167 -13.28 12.89 -1.67
CA PRO A 167 -12.82 13.26 -0.33
C PRO A 167 -14.03 13.57 0.57
N GLY A 168 -13.94 13.21 1.85
CA GLY A 168 -14.94 13.52 2.87
C GLY A 168 -15.77 12.33 3.38
N PRO A 169 -16.77 12.57 4.25
CA PRO A 169 -17.42 11.53 5.07
C PRO A 169 -18.17 10.44 4.30
N MET A 170 -18.50 10.72 3.04
CA MET A 170 -19.19 9.78 2.15
C MET A 170 -18.25 9.13 1.11
N GLY A 171 -16.93 9.27 1.27
CA GLY A 171 -15.94 8.71 0.35
C GLY A 171 -14.68 8.24 1.05
N LEU A 172 -13.51 8.68 0.57
CA LEU A 172 -12.21 8.30 1.10
C LEU A 172 -11.90 9.17 2.34
N GLU A 173 -12.34 8.71 3.51
CA GLU A 173 -11.77 9.16 4.78
C GLU A 173 -10.46 8.42 5.01
N GLY A 174 -9.35 9.17 5.00
CA GLY A 174 -8.03 8.58 5.13
C GLY A 174 -6.96 9.64 5.37
N PRO A 175 -5.70 9.22 5.49
CA PRO A 175 -4.59 10.13 5.77
C PRO A 175 -4.31 11.14 4.64
N TRP A 176 -4.96 11.00 3.48
CA TRP A 176 -4.77 11.83 2.29
C TRP A 176 -6.08 12.56 1.91
N PRO A 177 -6.37 13.73 2.52
CA PRO A 177 -7.66 14.42 2.37
C PRO A 177 -7.91 15.02 0.98
N ASP A 178 -6.85 15.27 0.20
CA ASP A 178 -6.94 15.91 -1.12
C ASP A 178 -7.14 14.93 -2.29
N VAL A 179 -7.25 13.63 -2.00
CA VAL A 179 -7.33 12.57 -3.02
C VAL A 179 -8.69 12.59 -3.70
N GLN A 180 -8.68 12.73 -5.03
CA GLN A 180 -9.86 12.68 -5.87
C GLN A 180 -9.84 11.51 -6.87
N THR A 181 -8.70 10.84 -7.03
CA THR A 181 -8.62 9.67 -7.90
C THR A 181 -7.59 8.68 -7.37
N VAL A 182 -7.92 7.40 -7.43
CA VAL A 182 -7.02 6.28 -7.12
C VAL A 182 -6.70 5.54 -8.40
N TRP A 183 -5.42 5.37 -8.72
CA TRP A 183 -4.96 4.54 -9.83
C TRP A 183 -4.38 3.24 -9.32
N LEU A 184 -4.81 2.14 -9.92
CA LEU A 184 -4.20 0.84 -9.79
C LEU A 184 -3.36 0.56 -11.04
N LEU A 185 -2.08 0.28 -10.84
CA LEU A 185 -1.10 -0.03 -11.87
C LEU A 185 -0.74 -1.50 -11.77
N SER A 186 -1.07 -2.27 -12.81
CA SER A 186 -0.69 -3.67 -12.92
C SER A 186 0.23 -3.87 -14.11
N ASN A 187 1.44 -4.32 -13.84
CA ASN A 187 2.30 -4.85 -14.89
C ASN A 187 1.79 -6.25 -15.27
N LEU A 188 1.34 -6.44 -16.51
CA LEU A 188 0.88 -7.76 -16.94
C LEU A 188 2.00 -8.81 -17.00
N ALA A 189 3.29 -8.41 -16.95
CA ALA A 189 4.39 -9.35 -16.73
C ALA A 189 4.32 -10.02 -15.37
N ASP A 190 3.80 -9.27 -14.39
CA ASP A 190 3.76 -9.69 -13.00
C ASP A 190 2.50 -10.54 -12.71
N ALA A 191 1.57 -10.61 -13.67
CA ALA A 191 0.38 -11.45 -13.58
C ALA A 191 0.81 -12.92 -13.47
N GLY A 192 0.57 -13.53 -12.31
CA GLY A 192 1.00 -14.90 -12.04
C GLY A 192 2.35 -15.04 -11.33
N LEU A 193 2.98 -13.94 -10.87
CA LEU A 193 4.10 -13.99 -9.92
C LEU A 193 3.59 -14.45 -8.55
N VAL A 194 3.45 -15.77 -8.41
CA VAL A 194 3.10 -16.39 -7.13
C VAL A 194 4.34 -16.59 -6.30
N ASN A 195 4.30 -16.19 -5.02
CA ASN A 195 5.42 -16.39 -4.12
C ASN A 195 5.64 -17.90 -3.85
N ARG A 196 6.83 -18.38 -4.23
CA ARG A 196 7.23 -19.79 -4.10
C ARG A 196 7.15 -20.29 -2.66
N ASP A 197 7.63 -19.49 -1.71
CA ASP A 197 7.72 -19.90 -0.30
C ASP A 197 6.32 -20.04 0.31
N ILE A 198 5.38 -19.19 -0.13
CA ILE A 198 3.96 -19.30 0.24
C ILE A 198 3.36 -20.60 -0.31
N LEU A 199 3.66 -20.97 -1.57
CA LEU A 199 3.16 -22.23 -2.14
C LEU A 199 3.73 -23.47 -1.46
N MET A 200 5.00 -23.43 -1.09
CA MET A 200 5.64 -24.50 -0.33
C MET A 200 4.99 -24.64 1.05
N SER A 201 4.72 -23.53 1.73
CA SER A 201 4.08 -23.51 3.05
C SER A 201 2.61 -23.96 3.01
N LEU A 202 1.80 -23.43 2.09
CA LEU A 202 0.36 -23.69 2.03
C LEU A 202 0.01 -25.09 1.53
N TYR A 203 0.75 -25.60 0.54
CA TYR A 203 0.42 -26.85 -0.15
C TYR A 203 1.47 -27.96 0.05
N GLY A 204 2.49 -27.73 0.89
CA GLY A 204 3.57 -28.70 1.10
C GLY A 204 4.37 -29.02 -0.16
N LEU A 205 4.44 -28.07 -1.10
CA LEU A 205 5.22 -28.25 -2.32
C LEU A 205 6.72 -28.25 -2.01
N THR A 206 7.48 -29.02 -2.77
CA THR A 206 8.94 -28.90 -2.81
C THR A 206 9.35 -27.67 -3.63
N ALA A 207 10.60 -27.22 -3.51
CA ALA A 207 11.11 -26.09 -4.28
C ALA A 207 10.97 -26.28 -5.81
N ALA A 208 11.14 -27.51 -6.30
CA ALA A 208 10.97 -27.85 -7.72
C ALA A 208 9.50 -27.82 -8.16
N GLU A 209 8.60 -28.34 -7.32
CA GLU A 209 7.15 -28.33 -7.56
C GLU A 209 6.59 -26.89 -7.56
N ALA A 210 7.01 -26.07 -6.59
CA ALA A 210 6.61 -24.68 -6.51
C ALA A 210 7.19 -23.85 -7.68
N ARG A 211 8.43 -24.14 -8.12
CA ARG A 211 9.00 -23.54 -9.34
C ARG A 211 8.16 -23.87 -10.58
N LEU A 212 7.71 -25.12 -10.73
CA LEU A 212 6.81 -25.52 -11.82
C LEU A 212 5.46 -24.80 -11.75
N ALA A 213 4.83 -24.75 -10.57
CA ALA A 213 3.56 -24.06 -10.36
C ALA A 213 3.63 -22.57 -10.73
N CYS A 214 4.68 -21.86 -10.30
CA CYS A 214 4.89 -20.45 -10.66
C CYS A 214 5.04 -20.27 -12.18
N ALA A 215 5.83 -21.11 -12.85
CA ALA A 215 6.05 -21.00 -14.29
C ALA A 215 4.75 -21.23 -15.08
N LEU A 216 3.94 -22.20 -14.67
CA LEU A 216 2.62 -22.45 -15.27
C LEU A 216 1.64 -21.28 -15.01
N ALA A 217 1.69 -20.67 -13.83
CA ALA A 217 0.89 -19.49 -13.49
C ALA A 217 1.27 -18.24 -14.31
N GLN A 218 2.54 -18.15 -14.72
CA GLN A 218 3.06 -17.14 -15.65
C GLN A 218 2.70 -17.42 -17.12
N GLY A 219 2.02 -18.53 -17.40
CA GLY A 219 1.57 -18.90 -18.75
C GLY A 219 2.56 -19.73 -19.58
N HIS A 220 3.67 -20.18 -19.01
CA HIS A 220 4.61 -21.06 -19.72
C HIS A 220 4.01 -22.43 -20.02
N GLU A 221 4.33 -22.98 -21.19
CA GLU A 221 3.96 -24.35 -21.54
C GLU A 221 4.97 -25.38 -21.04
N LEU A 222 4.51 -26.61 -20.77
CA LEU A 222 5.40 -27.71 -20.35
C LEU A 222 6.48 -28.04 -21.38
N SER A 223 6.20 -27.83 -22.67
CA SER A 223 7.13 -27.97 -23.79
C SER A 223 8.30 -27.00 -23.65
N GLU A 224 8.00 -25.71 -23.46
CA GLU A 224 9.00 -24.65 -23.29
C GLU A 224 9.87 -24.89 -22.05
N LEU A 225 9.26 -25.33 -20.95
CA LEU A 225 9.96 -25.66 -19.71
C LEU A 225 10.85 -26.89 -19.85
N SER A 226 10.47 -27.87 -20.67
CA SER A 226 11.27 -29.06 -20.98
C SER A 226 12.60 -28.65 -21.58
N ASP A 227 12.56 -27.78 -22.59
CA ASP A 227 13.73 -27.30 -23.31
C ASP A 227 14.59 -26.38 -22.42
N HIS A 228 13.94 -25.46 -21.69
CA HIS A 228 14.65 -24.47 -20.88
C HIS A 228 15.28 -25.07 -19.61
N TRP A 229 14.64 -26.08 -18.98
CA TRP A 229 15.15 -26.72 -17.77
C TRP A 229 15.93 -28.00 -18.06
N GLN A 230 16.07 -28.39 -19.32
CA GLN A 230 16.73 -29.63 -19.76
C GLN A 230 16.17 -30.88 -19.05
N LEU A 231 14.84 -30.91 -18.89
CA LEU A 231 14.11 -32.03 -18.29
C LEU A 231 13.22 -32.68 -19.36
N SER A 232 12.95 -33.98 -19.23
CA SER A 232 11.99 -34.64 -20.11
C SER A 232 10.55 -34.16 -19.81
N ARG A 233 9.69 -34.18 -20.83
CA ARG A 233 8.27 -33.86 -20.68
C ARG A 233 7.59 -34.80 -19.68
N GLU A 234 8.01 -36.06 -19.64
CA GLU A 234 7.54 -37.09 -18.71
C GLU A 234 7.87 -36.72 -17.25
N THR A 235 9.08 -36.22 -16.99
CA THR A 235 9.48 -35.75 -15.65
C THR A 235 8.66 -34.53 -15.24
N LEU A 236 8.49 -33.55 -16.12
CA LEU A 236 7.64 -32.37 -15.84
C LEU A 236 6.17 -32.75 -15.62
N ARG A 237 5.63 -33.70 -16.39
CA ARG A 237 4.28 -34.25 -16.17
C ARG A 237 4.15 -34.95 -14.83
N SER A 238 5.17 -35.70 -14.41
CA SER A 238 5.20 -36.34 -13.09
C SER A 238 5.18 -35.30 -11.96
N HIS A 239 5.99 -34.23 -12.09
CA HIS A 239 5.96 -33.10 -11.16
C HIS A 239 4.61 -32.40 -11.15
N LEU A 240 4.02 -32.12 -12.32
CA LEU A 240 2.69 -31.51 -12.41
C LEU A 240 1.63 -32.38 -11.71
N LYS A 241 1.65 -33.70 -11.89
CA LYS A 241 0.72 -34.60 -11.20
C LYS A 241 0.85 -34.48 -9.68
N ARG A 242 2.08 -34.42 -9.15
CA ARG A 242 2.32 -34.22 -7.71
C ARG A 242 1.81 -32.86 -7.24
N VAL A 243 2.06 -31.79 -8.00
CA VAL A 243 1.54 -30.45 -7.70
C VAL A 243 0.03 -30.50 -7.63
N LEU A 244 -0.66 -31.03 -8.65
CA LEU A 244 -2.11 -31.14 -8.71
C LEU A 244 -2.69 -31.90 -7.52
N THR A 245 -2.07 -33.02 -7.14
CA THR A 245 -2.48 -33.79 -5.95
C THR A 245 -2.31 -32.99 -4.67
N LYS A 246 -1.18 -32.31 -4.49
CA LYS A 246 -0.87 -31.52 -3.29
C LYS A 246 -1.71 -30.25 -3.18
N SER A 247 -2.08 -29.63 -4.30
CA SER A 247 -2.94 -28.45 -4.35
C SER A 247 -4.44 -28.78 -4.36
N GLY A 248 -4.81 -30.06 -4.38
CA GLY A 248 -6.21 -30.50 -4.42
C GLY A 248 -6.95 -30.14 -5.72
N THR A 249 -6.22 -29.93 -6.82
CA THR A 249 -6.79 -29.55 -8.12
C THR A 249 -6.74 -30.71 -9.11
N GLY A 250 -7.77 -30.87 -9.93
CA GLY A 250 -7.86 -31.99 -10.89
C GLY A 250 -7.19 -31.71 -12.24
N ARG A 251 -7.04 -30.43 -12.61
CA ARG A 251 -6.53 -30.01 -13.92
C ARG A 251 -5.56 -28.84 -13.81
N GLN A 252 -4.64 -28.72 -14.78
CA GLN A 252 -3.70 -27.59 -14.86
C GLN A 252 -4.41 -26.23 -14.90
N SER A 253 -5.54 -26.10 -15.62
CA SER A 253 -6.31 -24.86 -15.66
C SER A 253 -6.95 -24.51 -14.31
N GLU A 254 -7.35 -25.51 -13.51
CA GLU A 254 -7.86 -25.31 -12.14
C GLU A 254 -6.75 -24.86 -11.20
N LEU A 255 -5.55 -25.44 -11.33
CA LEU A 255 -4.36 -24.99 -10.62
C LEU A 255 -4.03 -23.54 -10.99
N ILE A 256 -3.98 -23.20 -12.28
CA ILE A 256 -3.71 -21.82 -12.72
C ILE A 256 -4.77 -20.88 -12.16
N ARG A 257 -6.05 -21.26 -12.18
CA ARG A 257 -7.13 -20.45 -11.59
C ARG A 257 -7.04 -20.33 -10.08
N LEU A 258 -6.57 -21.36 -9.37
CA LEU A 258 -6.33 -21.31 -7.92
C LEU A 258 -5.18 -20.35 -7.60
N LEU A 259 -4.10 -20.42 -8.38
CA LEU A 259 -2.87 -19.64 -8.22
C LEU A 259 -3.02 -18.17 -8.66
N THR A 260 -3.87 -17.92 -9.66
CA THR A 260 -4.20 -16.58 -10.17
C THR A 260 -5.55 -16.06 -9.64
N GLY A 261 -6.22 -16.86 -8.81
CA GLY A 261 -7.51 -16.59 -8.19
C GLY A 261 -7.41 -15.42 -7.22
N LYS A 262 -8.15 -14.36 -7.55
CA LYS A 262 -7.96 -12.98 -7.09
C LYS A 262 -8.25 -12.76 -5.59
N PRO A 263 -7.40 -12.01 -4.85
CA PRO A 263 -7.82 -11.22 -3.69
C PRO A 263 -8.57 -9.92 -4.07
N TRP A 264 -8.63 -9.52 -5.34
CA TRP A 264 -9.27 -8.27 -5.82
C TRP A 264 -10.60 -8.48 -6.55
N ASN A 265 -11.46 -9.38 -6.08
CA ASN A 265 -12.86 -9.34 -6.52
C ASN A 265 -13.53 -8.11 -5.87
N ILE A 266 -13.22 -6.91 -6.39
CA ILE A 266 -14.06 -5.72 -6.20
C ILE A 266 -15.33 -6.04 -6.98
N SER A 267 -16.28 -6.69 -6.32
CA SER A 267 -17.63 -6.84 -6.83
C SER A 267 -18.11 -5.44 -7.20
N ALA A 268 -18.38 -5.21 -8.49
CA ALA A 268 -19.41 -4.26 -8.83
C ALA A 268 -20.64 -4.72 -8.05
N SER A 269 -21.09 -3.90 -7.12
CA SER A 269 -22.37 -4.10 -6.44
C SER A 269 -23.40 -4.50 -7.49
N PRO A 270 -24.12 -5.63 -7.33
CA PRO A 270 -25.23 -5.93 -8.22
C PRO A 270 -26.16 -4.72 -8.11
N SER A 271 -26.36 -4.00 -9.21
CA SER A 271 -27.51 -3.13 -9.31
C SER A 271 -28.71 -4.02 -9.07
N ASP A 272 -29.44 -3.76 -7.98
CA ASP A 272 -30.71 -4.41 -7.70
C ASP A 272 -31.59 -4.33 -8.95
N SER A 273 -31.66 -5.46 -9.65
CA SER A 273 -32.76 -5.76 -10.54
C SER A 273 -33.87 -6.33 -9.67
N THR A 274 -34.71 -5.45 -9.16
CA THR A 274 -36.06 -5.85 -8.75
C THR A 274 -37.05 -5.07 -9.57
N SER A 275 -37.72 -5.85 -10.41
CA SER A 275 -39.03 -5.63 -11.01
C SER A 275 -40.06 -5.09 -10.01
#